data_AF-D5C4M7-F1
#
_entry.id   AF-D5C4M7-F1
#
_cell.length_a   1.000
_cell.length_b   1.000
_cell.length_c   1.000
_cell.angle_alpha   90.00
_cell.angle_beta   90.00
_cell.angle_gamma   90.00
#
_symmetry.space_group_name_H-M   'P 1'
#
loop_
_entity.id
_entity.type
_entity.pdbx_description
1 polymer ?
#
loop_
_entity_poly.entity_id
_entity_poly.type
_entity_poly.pdbx_seq_one_letter_code
_entity_poly.pdbx_strand_id
1 'polypeptide(L)'
;MRWKVSPLLIGAFLAGGAAFADDGGNGNPGSPFQKSMSQKLPPGGEAEHAFIDVMNLYVPAQAADGTLLNTDGGVEHYNIDGVLEETLSDAKPQIGVFLYGPVEHVEGNEEIGFTGHGKREAYAAVSLDDGNTWKLTNLSESADKSSADFDRRDVKLYKNDDINYPGDVLNIAQATAGKQTIVAWFSRYCGSGQPNYSLKNDEARLGAIVDYLGLDLSDPSPDDLYLTDMYRVSGQQQSVDYAEDEFEKNQIVGEVPYACLWAARGTLEQQDDDTYQIVWRKAERLTSGRRDVNRVEADMVEGVGAVITWQEDPEGLRPGRCHGPADAAAKRLPRG
;
A
#
# COMPACT_ATOMS: atom_id res chain seq x y z
N MET A 1 65.15 27.21 -40.95
CA MET A 1 64.52 26.56 -42.12
C MET A 1 63.73 25.37 -41.62
N ARG A 2 62.39 25.42 -41.80
CA ARG A 2 61.37 24.37 -41.63
C ARG A 2 61.34 23.54 -40.33
N TRP A 3 60.37 23.89 -39.49
CA TRP A 3 59.76 23.03 -38.48
C TRP A 3 59.12 21.80 -39.15
N LYS A 4 59.29 20.62 -38.55
CA LYS A 4 58.40 19.46 -38.75
C LYS A 4 57.72 19.15 -37.42
N VAL A 5 56.41 19.22 -37.45
CA VAL A 5 55.48 18.89 -36.38
C VAL A 5 55.35 17.36 -36.32
N SER A 6 55.51 16.76 -35.13
CA SER A 6 55.00 15.42 -34.82
C SER A 6 53.92 15.59 -33.75
N PRO A 7 52.72 14.98 -33.92
CA PRO A 7 51.66 15.11 -32.93
C PRO A 7 51.94 14.16 -31.75
N LEU A 8 52.07 14.74 -30.56
CA LEU A 8 52.04 13.99 -29.30
C LEU A 8 50.56 13.61 -29.06
N LEU A 9 50.23 12.32 -29.19
CA LEU A 9 48.95 11.78 -28.75
C LEU A 9 48.94 11.82 -27.21
N ILE A 10 48.17 12.74 -26.64
CA ILE A 10 47.80 12.71 -25.22
C ILE A 10 46.69 11.68 -25.08
N GLY A 11 47.05 10.45 -24.71
CA GLY A 11 46.09 9.46 -24.25
C GLY A 11 45.63 9.82 -22.83
N ALA A 12 44.45 10.41 -22.70
CA ALA A 12 43.77 10.55 -21.42
C ALA A 12 43.33 9.14 -20.96
N PHE A 13 44.06 8.57 -20.01
CA PHE A 13 43.59 7.40 -19.26
C PHE A 13 42.47 7.87 -18.33
N LEU A 14 41.22 7.74 -18.78
CA LEU A 14 40.08 7.66 -17.90
C LEU A 14 40.18 6.33 -17.17
N ALA A 15 40.67 6.36 -15.92
CA ALA A 15 40.51 5.27 -14.98
C ALA A 15 39.01 5.20 -14.60
N GLY A 16 38.23 4.53 -15.43
CA GLY A 16 36.89 4.10 -15.06
C GLY A 16 37.02 3.01 -14.02
N GLY A 17 36.89 3.37 -12.74
CA GLY A 17 36.60 2.39 -11.70
C GLY A 17 35.26 1.75 -12.05
N ALA A 18 35.25 0.43 -12.22
CA ALA A 18 34.00 -0.31 -12.31
C ALA A 18 33.29 -0.16 -10.96
N ALA A 19 32.24 0.66 -10.91
CA ALA A 19 31.27 0.61 -9.84
C ALA A 19 30.44 -0.65 -10.08
N PHE A 20 30.83 -1.75 -9.43
CA PHE A 20 29.96 -2.90 -9.35
C PHE A 20 28.80 -2.52 -8.43
N ALA A 21 27.58 -2.60 -8.94
CA ALA A 21 26.40 -2.60 -8.09
C ALA A 21 26.47 -3.89 -7.26
N ASP A 22 26.69 -3.74 -5.96
CA ASP A 22 26.99 -4.81 -5.01
C ASP A 22 25.74 -5.05 -4.15
N ASP A 23 25.08 -6.19 -4.36
CA ASP A 23 23.85 -6.59 -3.68
C ASP A 23 24.16 -7.39 -2.41
N GLY A 24 24.88 -6.76 -1.46
CA GLY A 24 25.37 -7.36 -0.22
C GLY A 24 24.37 -8.27 0.51
N GLY A 25 24.55 -9.58 0.37
CA GLY A 25 23.81 -10.61 1.08
C GLY A 25 24.40 -10.92 2.45
N ASN A 26 23.55 -10.85 3.48
CA ASN A 26 23.84 -11.14 4.88
C ASN A 26 24.51 -12.52 5.10
N GLY A 27 25.85 -12.55 5.05
CA GLY A 27 26.68 -13.71 5.40
C GLY A 27 27.01 -14.69 4.27
N ASN A 28 26.63 -14.40 3.01
CA ASN A 28 26.99 -15.23 1.85
C ASN A 28 27.43 -14.33 0.66
N PRO A 29 28.73 -14.33 0.32
CA PRO A 29 29.26 -13.59 -0.82
C PRO A 29 28.50 -13.87 -2.11
N GLY A 30 27.97 -12.82 -2.75
CA GLY A 30 27.23 -12.91 -4.02
C GLY A 30 25.83 -13.53 -3.92
N SER A 31 25.26 -13.65 -2.72
CA SER A 31 23.85 -14.01 -2.55
C SER A 31 22.99 -12.75 -2.44
N PRO A 32 21.77 -12.73 -3.03
CA PRO A 32 20.88 -11.58 -2.88
C PRO A 32 20.47 -11.43 -1.42
N PHE A 33 20.37 -10.18 -0.95
CA PHE A 33 19.78 -9.87 0.35
C PHE A 33 18.31 -10.33 0.39
N GLN A 34 18.04 -11.46 1.05
CA GLN A 34 16.70 -12.03 1.18
C GLN A 34 16.18 -11.87 2.61
N LYS A 35 15.26 -10.93 2.81
CA LYS A 35 14.48 -10.77 4.04
C LYS A 35 13.00 -10.86 3.70
N SER A 36 12.29 -11.77 4.36
CA SER A 36 10.87 -11.99 4.11
C SER A 36 10.02 -11.25 5.13
N MET A 37 9.14 -10.37 4.65
CA MET A 37 8.15 -9.67 5.47
C MET A 37 6.99 -10.59 5.88
N SER A 38 6.67 -11.60 5.06
CA SER A 38 5.50 -12.47 5.26
C SER A 38 5.79 -13.75 6.03
N GLN A 39 7.04 -14.00 6.45
CA GLN A 39 7.45 -15.27 7.07
C GLN A 39 6.65 -15.65 8.33
N LYS A 40 6.11 -14.66 9.04
CA LYS A 40 5.32 -14.87 10.27
C LYS A 40 3.81 -15.06 10.00
N LEU A 41 3.37 -15.02 8.75
CA LEU A 41 1.96 -15.20 8.39
C LEU A 41 1.61 -16.69 8.17
N PRO A 42 0.33 -17.09 8.34
CA PRO A 42 -0.08 -18.47 8.14
C PRO A 42 0.23 -18.95 6.72
N PRO A 43 0.76 -20.18 6.52
CA PRO A 43 1.09 -20.67 5.19
C PRO A 43 -0.16 -20.86 4.30
N GLY A 44 0.02 -20.80 2.99
CA GLY A 44 -1.04 -21.05 1.99
C GLY A 44 -1.75 -19.80 1.46
N GLY A 45 -1.30 -18.60 1.85
CA GLY A 45 -1.69 -17.36 1.20
C GLY A 45 -0.77 -17.00 0.03
N GLU A 46 -1.32 -16.31 -0.95
CA GLU A 46 -0.58 -15.66 -2.03
C GLU A 46 -0.11 -14.29 -1.55
N ALA A 47 1.18 -13.97 -1.77
CA ALA A 47 1.76 -12.67 -1.46
C ALA A 47 1.95 -11.88 -2.75
N GLU A 48 1.34 -10.70 -2.84
CA GLU A 48 1.34 -9.88 -4.06
C GLU A 48 1.53 -8.40 -3.73
N HIS A 49 1.89 -7.60 -4.75
CA HIS A 49 2.01 -6.14 -4.66
C HIS A 49 2.83 -5.66 -3.45
N ALA A 50 4.07 -6.16 -3.34
CA ALA A 50 4.98 -5.80 -2.26
C ALA A 50 5.81 -4.56 -2.61
N PHE A 51 5.83 -3.58 -1.72
CA PHE A 51 6.62 -2.35 -1.83
C PHE A 51 7.38 -2.09 -0.53
N ILE A 52 8.46 -1.35 -0.61
CA ILE A 52 9.25 -0.92 0.55
C ILE A 52 9.69 0.54 0.37
N ASP A 53 9.48 1.34 1.40
CA ASP A 53 9.92 2.73 1.51
C ASP A 53 10.87 2.84 2.70
N VAL A 54 11.83 3.77 2.61
CA VAL A 54 12.78 4.06 3.68
C VAL A 54 12.59 5.51 4.11
N MET A 55 12.42 5.74 5.41
CA MET A 55 12.35 7.09 5.95
C MET A 55 13.73 7.77 5.90
N ASN A 56 13.75 9.05 5.55
CA ASN A 56 14.99 9.85 5.46
C ASN A 56 15.42 10.43 6.82
N LEU A 57 15.43 9.59 7.85
CA LEU A 57 15.88 9.94 9.20
C LEU A 57 16.45 8.70 9.88
N TYR A 58 17.22 8.92 10.95
CA TYR A 58 17.76 7.85 11.78
C TYR A 58 16.99 7.77 13.09
N VAL A 59 16.79 6.54 13.56
CA VAL A 59 16.30 6.22 14.91
C VAL A 59 17.26 5.23 15.56
N PRO A 60 17.28 5.15 16.91
CA PRO A 60 17.96 4.06 17.59
C PRO A 60 17.54 2.70 17.03
N ALA A 61 18.53 1.86 16.71
CA ALA A 61 18.26 0.54 16.19
C ALA A 61 17.47 -0.30 17.20
N GLN A 62 16.39 -0.93 16.73
CA GLN A 62 15.44 -1.65 17.57
C GLN A 62 14.87 -2.86 16.83
N ALA A 63 14.88 -4.03 17.48
CA ALA A 63 14.26 -5.24 16.95
C ALA A 63 12.72 -5.15 17.04
N ALA A 64 12.03 -5.93 16.21
CA ALA A 64 10.58 -5.95 16.09
C ALA A 64 9.84 -6.39 17.38
N ASP A 65 10.54 -7.02 18.32
CA ASP A 65 10.02 -7.38 19.64
C ASP A 65 10.11 -6.25 20.68
N GLY A 66 10.76 -5.13 20.34
CA GLY A 66 10.97 -4.00 21.24
C GLY A 66 12.38 -3.90 21.80
N THR A 67 13.25 -4.90 21.58
CA THR A 67 14.62 -4.87 22.08
C THR A 67 15.44 -3.74 21.44
N LEU A 68 15.98 -2.85 22.26
CA LEU A 68 16.90 -1.79 21.83
C LEU A 68 18.29 -2.37 21.50
N LEU A 69 18.66 -2.33 20.23
CA LEU A 69 19.95 -2.82 19.74
C LEU A 69 21.05 -1.76 19.86
N ASN A 70 20.68 -0.47 19.89
CA ASN A 70 21.63 0.63 20.05
C ASN A 70 22.46 0.54 21.36
N THR A 71 21.91 -0.11 22.39
CA THR A 71 22.59 -0.38 23.67
C THR A 71 23.19 -1.77 23.77
N ASP A 72 22.86 -2.67 22.83
CA ASP A 72 23.21 -4.10 22.84
C ASP A 72 24.00 -4.48 21.58
N GLY A 73 25.07 -3.72 21.31
CA GLY A 73 26.02 -4.07 20.25
C GLY A 73 25.61 -3.72 18.84
N GLY A 74 24.51 -2.98 18.61
CA GLY A 74 24.14 -2.39 17.32
C GLY A 74 23.71 -3.40 16.25
N VAL A 75 23.49 -2.90 15.04
CA VAL A 75 23.22 -3.70 13.83
C VAL A 75 24.54 -3.94 13.11
N GLU A 76 24.90 -5.20 12.91
CA GLU A 76 26.13 -5.59 12.23
C GLU A 76 25.96 -5.57 10.71
N HIS A 77 26.88 -4.91 10.01
CA HIS A 77 26.97 -4.87 8.56
C HIS A 77 28.21 -5.62 8.08
N TYR A 78 27.97 -6.59 7.22
CA TYR A 78 29.01 -7.42 6.64
C TYR A 78 29.23 -7.02 5.18
N ASN A 79 30.48 -7.03 4.73
CA ASN A 79 30.77 -6.93 3.31
C ASN A 79 30.43 -8.24 2.58
N ILE A 80 30.62 -8.23 1.26
CA ILE A 80 30.42 -9.40 0.42
C ILE A 80 31.23 -10.61 0.90
N ASP A 81 32.45 -10.43 1.41
CA ASP A 81 33.29 -11.53 1.90
C ASP A 81 32.87 -12.08 3.28
N GLY A 82 31.76 -11.58 3.84
CA GLY A 82 31.27 -11.97 5.16
C GLY A 82 32.11 -11.42 6.31
N VAL A 83 32.93 -10.41 6.04
CA VAL A 83 33.73 -9.71 7.06
C VAL A 83 32.89 -8.58 7.64
N LEU A 84 32.84 -8.49 8.96
CA LEU A 84 32.20 -7.37 9.66
C LEU A 84 32.92 -6.08 9.29
N GLU A 85 32.20 -5.16 8.65
CA GLU A 85 32.69 -3.83 8.26
C GLU A 85 32.39 -2.81 9.34
N GLU A 86 31.13 -2.74 9.75
CA GLU A 86 30.66 -1.75 10.71
C GLU A 86 29.50 -2.26 11.55
N THR A 87 29.31 -1.59 12.67
CA THR A 87 28.22 -1.82 13.60
C THR A 87 27.52 -0.49 13.84
N LEU A 88 26.26 -0.39 13.47
CA LEU A 88 25.48 0.84 13.57
C LEU A 88 24.55 0.80 14.78
N SER A 89 24.60 1.85 15.60
CA SER A 89 23.66 2.03 16.72
C SER A 89 22.30 2.56 16.27
N ASP A 90 22.21 3.08 15.06
CA ASP A 90 21.02 3.73 14.51
C ASP A 90 20.66 3.10 13.18
N ALA A 91 19.37 2.97 12.91
CA ALA A 91 18.81 2.40 11.69
C ALA A 91 17.89 3.41 10.99
N LYS A 92 17.69 3.21 9.68
CA LYS A 92 16.65 3.96 8.96
C LYS A 92 15.35 3.16 9.00
N PRO A 93 14.24 3.74 9.50
CA PRO A 93 12.96 3.04 9.49
C PRO A 93 12.56 2.62 8.08
N GLN A 94 12.23 1.33 7.92
CA GLN A 94 11.77 0.76 6.66
C GLN A 94 10.30 0.36 6.80
N ILE A 95 9.48 0.81 5.85
CA ILE A 95 8.05 0.55 5.78
C ILE A 95 7.79 -0.30 4.55
N GLY A 96 7.50 -1.57 4.78
CA GLY A 96 7.02 -2.49 3.78
C GLY A 96 5.50 -2.54 3.77
N VAL A 97 4.90 -2.65 2.60
CA VAL A 97 3.48 -3.01 2.45
C VAL A 97 3.34 -4.12 1.44
N PHE A 98 2.35 -4.99 1.65
CA PHE A 98 2.07 -6.08 0.74
C PHE A 98 0.66 -6.61 0.95
N LEU A 99 0.16 -7.34 -0.04
CA LEU A 99 -1.07 -8.10 0.06
C LEU A 99 -0.76 -9.52 0.47
N TYR A 100 -1.59 -10.08 1.34
CA TYR A 100 -1.48 -11.49 1.69
C TYR A 100 -2.84 -12.10 2.00
N GLY A 101 -3.10 -13.27 1.41
CA GLY A 101 -4.28 -14.08 1.74
C GLY A 101 -4.51 -15.17 0.71
N PRO A 102 -5.40 -16.14 1.01
CA PRO A 102 -5.73 -17.19 0.07
C PRO A 102 -6.55 -16.66 -1.10
N VAL A 103 -6.33 -17.22 -2.29
CA VAL A 103 -7.05 -16.89 -3.53
C VAL A 103 -7.50 -18.17 -4.22
N GLU A 104 -8.73 -18.17 -4.72
CA GLU A 104 -9.24 -19.20 -5.63
C GLU A 104 -9.35 -18.62 -7.04
N HIS A 105 -8.50 -19.12 -7.93
CA HIS A 105 -8.51 -18.76 -9.34
C HIS A 105 -9.59 -19.56 -10.08
N VAL A 106 -10.26 -18.92 -11.04
CA VAL A 106 -11.22 -19.58 -11.92
C VAL A 106 -10.51 -20.45 -12.95
N GLU A 107 -11.18 -21.47 -13.48
CA GLU A 107 -10.63 -22.28 -14.57
C GLU A 107 -10.45 -21.42 -15.82
N GLY A 108 -9.29 -21.53 -16.48
CA GLY A 108 -8.97 -20.71 -17.66
C GLY A 108 -8.54 -19.27 -17.33
N ASN A 109 -8.21 -18.97 -16.07
CA ASN A 109 -7.88 -17.59 -15.65
C ASN A 109 -6.75 -16.93 -16.46
N GLU A 110 -5.79 -17.70 -17.00
CA GLU A 110 -4.70 -17.18 -17.83
C GLU A 110 -5.20 -16.40 -19.06
N GLU A 111 -6.39 -16.72 -19.57
CA GLU A 111 -7.01 -16.05 -20.72
C GLU A 111 -8.05 -14.98 -20.35
N ILE A 112 -8.52 -15.01 -19.10
CA ILE A 112 -9.53 -14.09 -18.55
C ILE A 112 -8.86 -12.88 -17.90
N GLY A 113 -7.74 -13.08 -17.21
CA GLY A 113 -7.02 -12.03 -16.50
C GLY A 113 -7.77 -11.53 -15.26
N PHE A 114 -8.56 -12.40 -14.61
CA PHE A 114 -9.25 -12.09 -13.36
C PHE A 114 -8.30 -12.31 -12.18
N THR A 115 -8.33 -11.45 -11.16
CA THR A 115 -7.40 -11.52 -10.01
C THR A 115 -7.73 -12.66 -9.02
N GLY A 116 -8.72 -13.49 -9.34
CA GLY A 116 -9.22 -14.57 -8.49
C GLY A 116 -10.15 -14.09 -7.37
N HIS A 117 -10.92 -15.02 -6.81
CA HIS A 117 -11.74 -14.76 -5.62
C HIS A 117 -10.87 -14.94 -4.39
N GLY A 118 -10.49 -13.83 -3.74
CA GLY A 118 -9.55 -13.85 -2.63
C GLY A 118 -10.15 -13.53 -1.27
N LYS A 119 -9.32 -13.75 -0.25
CA LYS A 119 -9.43 -13.17 1.10
C LYS A 119 -8.16 -12.40 1.44
N ARG A 120 -7.66 -11.61 0.49
CA ARG A 120 -6.41 -10.88 0.67
C ARG A 120 -6.62 -9.70 1.59
N GLU A 121 -5.64 -9.47 2.45
CA GLU A 121 -5.56 -8.32 3.35
C GLU A 121 -4.37 -7.45 2.99
N ALA A 122 -4.47 -6.15 3.31
CA ALA A 122 -3.39 -5.20 3.24
C ALA A 122 -2.56 -5.25 4.53
N TYR A 123 -1.30 -5.64 4.43
CA TYR A 123 -0.38 -5.65 5.55
C TYR A 123 0.63 -4.51 5.45
N ALA A 124 0.97 -3.94 6.60
CA ALA A 124 2.17 -3.13 6.80
C ALA A 124 3.19 -3.89 7.64
N ALA A 125 4.45 -3.84 7.22
CA ALA A 125 5.62 -4.36 7.89
C ALA A 125 6.56 -3.21 8.23
N VAL A 126 6.95 -3.08 9.49
CA VAL A 126 7.88 -2.04 9.93
C VAL A 126 9.15 -2.68 10.47
N SER A 127 10.30 -2.23 9.98
CA SER A 127 11.61 -2.57 10.52
C SER A 127 12.31 -1.31 11.02
N LEU A 128 12.93 -1.42 12.19
CA LEU A 128 13.75 -0.39 12.84
C LEU A 128 15.18 -0.91 13.10
N ASP A 129 15.59 -1.96 12.37
CA ASP A 129 16.88 -2.64 12.48
C ASP A 129 17.43 -3.02 11.08
N ASP A 130 17.22 -2.12 10.12
CA ASP A 130 17.64 -2.23 8.72
C ASP A 130 17.17 -3.51 7.99
N GLY A 131 15.94 -3.93 8.29
CA GLY A 131 15.26 -5.04 7.62
C GLY A 131 15.57 -6.41 8.21
N ASN A 132 16.30 -6.47 9.34
CA ASN A 132 16.60 -7.73 10.01
C ASN A 132 15.37 -8.38 10.63
N THR A 133 14.51 -7.58 11.27
CA THR A 133 13.24 -8.03 11.81
C THR A 133 12.10 -7.10 11.42
N TRP A 134 10.89 -7.67 11.34
CA TRP A 134 9.69 -6.97 10.88
C TRP A 134 8.55 -7.13 11.89
N LYS A 135 7.90 -6.01 12.22
CA LYS A 135 6.64 -5.95 12.97
C LYS A 135 5.49 -5.77 12.00
N LEU A 136 4.55 -6.72 12.01
CA LEU A 136 3.41 -6.75 11.09
C LEU A 136 2.17 -6.13 11.69
N THR A 137 1.38 -5.46 10.85
CA THR A 137 0.04 -4.93 11.18
C THR A 137 -0.90 -5.21 10.00
N ASN A 138 -2.06 -5.82 10.26
CA ASN A 138 -3.14 -5.92 9.27
C ASN A 138 -3.88 -4.58 9.24
N LEU A 139 -3.84 -3.86 8.12
CA LEU A 139 -4.45 -2.55 7.96
C LEU A 139 -5.92 -2.62 7.54
N SER A 140 -6.31 -3.66 6.80
CA SER A 140 -7.65 -3.78 6.23
C SER A 140 -8.64 -4.50 7.14
N GLU A 141 -8.20 -5.58 7.81
CA GLU A 141 -9.03 -6.43 8.68
C GLU A 141 -10.41 -6.70 8.05
N SER A 142 -10.44 -7.22 6.82
CA SER A 142 -11.62 -7.31 5.97
C SER A 142 -11.94 -8.72 5.46
N ALA A 143 -11.00 -9.67 5.56
CA ALA A 143 -11.13 -11.02 5.00
C ALA A 143 -12.27 -11.85 5.60
N ASP A 144 -12.72 -11.51 6.81
CA ASP A 144 -13.80 -12.16 7.54
C ASP A 144 -15.12 -11.35 7.49
N LYS A 145 -15.19 -10.32 6.65
CA LYS A 145 -16.36 -9.44 6.54
C LYS A 145 -17.07 -9.60 5.20
N SER A 146 -18.40 -9.61 5.26
CA SER A 146 -19.24 -9.64 4.06
C SER A 146 -19.15 -8.33 3.29
N SER A 147 -18.94 -8.45 1.99
CA SER A 147 -18.80 -7.36 1.02
C SER A 147 -19.97 -7.28 0.04
N ALA A 148 -20.91 -8.22 0.12
CA ALA A 148 -22.06 -8.31 -0.76
C ALA A 148 -23.31 -8.77 -0.02
N ASP A 149 -24.47 -8.58 -0.65
CA ASP A 149 -25.75 -9.14 -0.21
C ASP A 149 -26.12 -10.44 -0.96
N PHE A 150 -25.29 -10.86 -1.92
CA PHE A 150 -25.45 -12.10 -2.69
C PHE A 150 -24.48 -13.19 -2.22
N ASP A 151 -24.86 -14.44 -2.41
CA ASP A 151 -24.13 -15.63 -1.96
C ASP A 151 -23.41 -16.29 -3.14
N ARG A 152 -22.13 -16.63 -2.94
CA ARG A 152 -21.23 -17.26 -3.94
C ARG A 152 -20.76 -18.63 -3.47
N ARG A 153 -21.70 -19.57 -3.31
CA ARG A 153 -21.44 -20.96 -2.86
C ARG A 153 -20.61 -21.78 -3.83
N ASP A 154 -20.51 -21.33 -5.07
CA ASP A 154 -19.68 -21.91 -6.12
C ASP A 154 -18.18 -21.72 -5.83
N VAL A 155 -17.80 -20.69 -5.07
CA VAL A 155 -16.42 -20.43 -4.68
C VAL A 155 -16.05 -21.23 -3.42
N LYS A 156 -15.20 -22.25 -3.58
CA LYS A 156 -14.85 -23.21 -2.52
C LYS A 156 -14.14 -22.56 -1.34
N LEU A 157 -13.42 -21.45 -1.57
CA LEU A 157 -12.62 -20.76 -0.57
C LEU A 157 -13.45 -20.28 0.63
N TYR A 158 -14.68 -19.83 0.39
CA TYR A 158 -15.53 -19.25 1.45
C TYR A 158 -16.98 -19.72 1.46
N LYS A 159 -17.34 -20.72 0.65
CA LYS A 159 -18.69 -21.32 0.63
C LYS A 159 -19.24 -21.78 1.98
N ASN A 160 -18.37 -22.03 2.97
CA ASN A 160 -18.74 -22.57 4.28
C ASN A 160 -18.60 -21.54 5.42
N ASP A 161 -18.25 -20.29 5.11
CA ASP A 161 -17.83 -19.31 6.13
C ASP A 161 -18.96 -18.39 6.59
N ASP A 162 -20.18 -18.58 6.08
CA ASP A 162 -21.35 -17.73 6.37
C ASP A 162 -21.10 -16.23 6.06
N ILE A 163 -20.25 -15.96 5.07
CA ILE A 163 -19.86 -14.63 4.61
C ILE A 163 -20.27 -14.47 3.15
N ASN A 164 -21.03 -13.41 2.88
CA ASN A 164 -21.42 -13.02 1.53
C ASN A 164 -20.29 -12.22 0.89
N TYR A 165 -19.45 -12.93 0.13
CA TYR A 165 -18.22 -12.44 -0.52
C TYR A 165 -17.25 -11.74 0.47
N PRO A 166 -16.10 -12.34 0.81
CA PRO A 166 -15.18 -11.76 1.78
C PRO A 166 -14.59 -10.43 1.29
N GLY A 167 -14.08 -9.62 2.23
CA GLY A 167 -13.17 -8.54 1.85
C GLY A 167 -11.96 -9.12 1.12
N ASP A 168 -11.64 -8.52 -0.02
CA ASP A 168 -10.53 -8.94 -0.86
C ASP A 168 -9.81 -7.69 -1.35
N VAL A 169 -8.58 -7.51 -0.89
CA VAL A 169 -7.71 -6.42 -1.33
C VAL A 169 -7.01 -6.81 -2.62
N LEU A 170 -7.10 -5.95 -3.64
CA LEU A 170 -6.64 -6.28 -5.00
C LEU A 170 -5.32 -5.59 -5.37
N ASN A 171 -5.08 -4.39 -4.83
CA ASN A 171 -3.83 -3.65 -5.04
C ASN A 171 -3.60 -2.67 -3.88
N ILE A 172 -2.36 -2.23 -3.73
CA ILE A 172 -1.90 -1.34 -2.67
C ILE A 172 -0.86 -0.36 -3.22
N ALA A 173 -0.87 0.85 -2.68
CA ALA A 173 0.13 1.88 -2.94
C ALA A 173 0.55 2.48 -1.60
N GLN A 174 1.81 2.91 -1.52
CA GLN A 174 2.34 3.61 -0.36
C GLN A 174 3.08 4.87 -0.77
N ALA A 175 3.18 5.81 0.16
CA ALA A 175 4.11 6.92 0.07
C ALA A 175 4.57 7.32 1.48
N THR A 176 5.86 7.63 1.60
CA THR A 176 6.48 7.97 2.88
C THR A 176 7.28 9.26 2.76
N ALA A 177 7.07 10.20 3.68
CA ALA A 177 7.84 11.44 3.73
C ALA A 177 8.01 11.93 5.17
N GLY A 178 9.25 12.30 5.52
CA GLY A 178 9.62 12.68 6.88
C GLY A 178 9.30 11.55 7.88
N LYS A 179 8.52 11.86 8.91
CA LYS A 179 8.05 10.92 9.96
C LYS A 179 6.68 10.30 9.66
N GLN A 180 6.14 10.51 8.45
CA GLN A 180 4.78 10.13 8.11
C GLN A 180 4.79 9.15 6.94
N THR A 181 3.82 8.23 6.95
CA THR A 181 3.58 7.30 5.86
C THR A 181 2.08 7.17 5.61
N ILE A 182 1.72 6.94 4.35
CA ILE A 182 0.35 6.64 3.96
C ILE A 182 0.32 5.38 3.13
N VAL A 183 -0.69 4.56 3.39
CA VAL A 183 -0.96 3.34 2.64
C VAL A 183 -2.38 3.44 2.13
N ALA A 184 -2.55 3.28 0.83
CA ALA A 184 -3.85 3.30 0.17
C ALA A 184 -4.04 1.98 -0.58
N TRP A 185 -5.22 1.39 -0.46
CA TRP A 185 -5.57 0.13 -1.12
C TRP A 185 -7.02 0.16 -1.56
N PHE A 186 -7.39 -0.71 -2.48
CA PHE A 186 -8.80 -0.93 -2.77
C PHE A 186 -9.19 -2.36 -2.45
N SER A 187 -10.33 -2.47 -1.77
CA SER A 187 -10.88 -3.71 -1.26
C SER A 187 -12.32 -3.85 -1.71
N ARG A 188 -12.73 -5.09 -1.97
CA ARG A 188 -14.14 -5.45 -2.16
C ARG A 188 -15.00 -5.11 -0.95
N TYR A 189 -14.42 -4.97 0.26
CA TYR A 189 -15.19 -4.63 1.45
C TYR A 189 -15.44 -3.13 1.60
N CYS A 190 -16.73 -2.73 1.58
CA CYS A 190 -17.16 -1.33 1.70
C CYS A 190 -18.11 -1.07 2.87
N GLY A 191 -18.19 -1.97 3.85
CA GLY A 191 -19.16 -1.89 4.94
C GLY A 191 -18.84 -0.89 6.07
N SER A 192 -17.66 -0.28 6.12
CA SER A 192 -17.26 0.58 7.26
C SER A 192 -16.36 1.77 6.88
N GLY A 193 -15.49 2.25 7.79
CA GLY A 193 -14.48 3.27 7.50
C GLY A 193 -14.90 4.74 7.56
N GLN A 194 -16.11 5.05 8.07
CA GLN A 194 -16.61 6.40 8.36
C GLN A 194 -16.17 7.49 7.34
N PRO A 195 -16.55 7.36 6.07
CA PRO A 195 -16.08 8.23 4.99
C PRO A 195 -16.50 9.68 5.17
N ASN A 196 -15.69 10.63 4.66
CA ASN A 196 -16.03 12.05 4.77
C ASN A 196 -17.30 12.42 3.98
N TYR A 197 -17.60 11.73 2.88
CA TYR A 197 -18.84 11.99 2.13
C TYR A 197 -20.11 11.70 2.92
N SER A 198 -20.03 10.92 4.02
CA SER A 198 -21.18 10.66 4.89
C SER A 198 -21.32 11.66 6.05
N LEU A 199 -20.45 12.69 6.14
CA LEU A 199 -20.48 13.70 7.21
C LEU A 199 -21.78 14.51 7.24
N LYS A 200 -22.47 14.67 6.11
CA LYS A 200 -23.76 15.34 6.05
C LYS A 200 -24.83 14.72 6.96
N ASN A 201 -24.65 13.44 7.33
CA ASN A 201 -25.58 12.71 8.19
C ASN A 201 -25.12 12.66 9.66
N ASP A 202 -24.02 13.35 10.01
CA ASP A 202 -23.42 13.36 11.35
C ASP A 202 -22.96 14.78 11.72
N GLU A 203 -23.90 15.58 12.24
CA GLU A 203 -23.68 16.98 12.60
C GLU A 203 -22.63 17.15 13.69
N ALA A 204 -22.51 16.20 14.62
CA ALA A 204 -21.54 16.26 15.70
C ALA A 204 -20.11 16.08 15.18
N ARG A 205 -19.90 15.10 14.30
CA ARG A 205 -18.60 14.88 13.67
C ARG A 205 -18.25 16.01 12.69
N LEU A 206 -19.23 16.50 11.94
CA LEU A 206 -19.05 17.66 11.08
C LEU A 206 -18.57 18.87 11.88
N GLY A 207 -19.25 19.20 12.99
CA GLY A 207 -18.85 20.29 13.89
C GLY A 207 -17.43 20.14 14.43
N ALA A 208 -17.05 18.94 14.89
CA ALA A 208 -15.70 18.69 15.38
C ALA A 208 -14.60 18.89 14.31
N ILE A 209 -14.87 18.48 13.06
CA ILE A 209 -13.92 18.68 11.94
C ILE A 209 -13.82 20.15 11.57
N VAL A 210 -14.95 20.86 11.54
CA VAL A 210 -15.02 22.30 11.24
C VAL A 210 -14.24 23.09 12.28
N ASP A 211 -14.43 22.79 13.56
CA ASP A 211 -13.69 23.42 14.67
C ASP A 211 -12.19 23.12 14.56
N TYR A 212 -11.82 21.87 14.26
CA TYR A 212 -10.42 21.46 14.13
C TYR A 212 -9.71 22.13 12.94
N LEU A 213 -10.36 22.20 11.79
CA LEU A 213 -9.81 22.81 10.58
C LEU A 213 -9.97 24.33 10.54
N GLY A 214 -10.74 24.92 11.48
CA GLY A 214 -11.03 26.35 11.51
C GLY A 214 -11.87 26.83 10.32
N LEU A 215 -12.77 25.99 9.82
CA LEU A 215 -13.59 26.29 8.65
C LEU A 215 -14.85 27.08 9.05
N ASP A 216 -15.32 27.98 8.20
CA ASP A 216 -16.60 28.67 8.37
C ASP A 216 -17.62 28.09 7.38
N LEU A 217 -18.57 27.29 7.89
CA LEU A 217 -19.62 26.69 7.06
C LEU A 217 -20.58 27.73 6.44
N SER A 218 -20.58 28.98 6.93
CA SER A 218 -21.44 30.05 6.41
C SER A 218 -20.86 30.79 5.20
N ASP A 219 -19.54 30.65 4.95
CA ASP A 219 -18.84 31.16 3.76
C ASP A 219 -17.95 30.06 3.17
N PRO A 220 -18.55 29.06 2.48
CA PRO A 220 -17.80 27.91 2.06
C PRO A 220 -16.78 28.28 0.97
N SER A 221 -15.50 28.05 1.27
CA SER A 221 -14.38 28.30 0.36
C SER A 221 -14.08 27.08 -0.51
N PRO A 222 -13.32 27.23 -1.61
CA PRO A 222 -12.76 26.10 -2.34
C PRO A 222 -11.87 25.16 -1.50
N ASP A 223 -11.55 25.48 -0.24
CA ASP A 223 -10.84 24.59 0.68
C ASP A 223 -11.79 23.62 1.43
N ASP A 224 -13.11 23.77 1.30
CA ASP A 224 -14.14 22.86 1.88
C ASP A 224 -14.33 21.55 1.10
N LEU A 225 -13.39 21.24 0.21
CA LEU A 225 -13.32 20.01 -0.59
C LEU A 225 -13.35 18.73 0.27
N TYR A 226 -13.04 18.86 1.55
CA TYR A 226 -13.03 17.76 2.51
C TYR A 226 -14.41 17.39 3.06
N LEU A 227 -15.40 18.29 2.95
CA LEU A 227 -16.74 18.15 3.54
C LEU A 227 -17.83 17.86 2.51
N THR A 228 -17.58 18.15 1.24
CA THR A 228 -18.52 17.91 0.14
C THR A 228 -18.06 16.74 -0.72
N ASP A 229 -19.00 15.87 -1.10
CA ASP A 229 -18.76 14.80 -2.08
C ASP A 229 -18.63 15.38 -3.50
N MET A 230 -17.49 15.99 -3.80
CA MET A 230 -17.20 16.57 -5.12
C MET A 230 -17.07 15.50 -6.20
N TYR A 231 -16.54 14.33 -5.82
CA TYR A 231 -16.26 13.22 -6.74
C TYR A 231 -17.47 12.31 -6.95
N ARG A 232 -18.62 12.61 -6.33
CA ARG A 232 -19.85 11.79 -6.40
C ARG A 232 -19.56 10.33 -6.07
N VAL A 233 -18.72 10.10 -5.07
CA VAL A 233 -18.28 8.78 -4.62
C VAL A 233 -19.24 8.17 -3.60
N SER A 234 -20.28 8.92 -3.19
CA SER A 234 -21.34 8.43 -2.31
C SER A 234 -22.39 7.60 -3.07
N GLY A 235 -22.80 6.50 -2.46
CA GLY A 235 -23.86 5.61 -2.94
C GLY A 235 -23.84 4.26 -2.23
N GLN A 236 -24.75 3.39 -2.64
CA GLN A 236 -24.69 1.97 -2.29
C GLN A 236 -23.57 1.30 -3.07
N GLN A 237 -22.93 0.31 -2.47
CA GLN A 237 -22.00 -0.57 -3.17
C GLN A 237 -22.76 -1.32 -4.27
N GLN A 238 -22.18 -1.36 -5.47
CA GLN A 238 -22.73 -2.09 -6.61
C GLN A 238 -21.89 -3.35 -6.89
N SER A 239 -22.33 -4.15 -7.85
CA SER A 239 -21.67 -5.37 -8.31
C SER A 239 -21.72 -5.44 -9.84
N VAL A 240 -20.82 -6.24 -10.41
CA VAL A 240 -20.86 -6.66 -11.80
C VAL A 240 -21.12 -8.16 -11.83
N ASP A 241 -22.08 -8.57 -12.64
CA ASP A 241 -22.30 -9.99 -12.93
C ASP A 241 -21.64 -10.35 -14.27
N TYR A 242 -20.54 -11.09 -14.19
CA TYR A 242 -19.86 -11.58 -15.39
C TYR A 242 -20.61 -12.73 -16.05
N ALA A 243 -21.58 -13.38 -15.39
CA ALA A 243 -22.38 -14.43 -16.00
C ALA A 243 -23.18 -13.93 -17.22
N GLU A 244 -23.44 -12.62 -17.29
CA GLU A 244 -24.11 -11.95 -18.42
C GLU A 244 -23.11 -11.27 -19.38
N ASP A 245 -21.80 -11.51 -19.22
CA ASP A 245 -20.76 -10.95 -20.10
C ASP A 245 -20.92 -11.50 -21.53
N GLU A 246 -20.63 -10.63 -22.51
CA GLU A 246 -20.64 -10.98 -23.94
C GLU A 246 -19.55 -12.00 -24.29
N PHE A 247 -18.47 -12.03 -23.52
CA PHE A 247 -17.41 -13.00 -23.65
C PHE A 247 -17.71 -14.20 -22.75
N GLU A 248 -18.19 -15.28 -23.34
CA GLU A 248 -18.59 -16.52 -22.64
C GLU A 248 -17.52 -17.04 -21.66
N LYS A 249 -16.24 -16.86 -22.01
CA LYS A 249 -15.11 -17.23 -21.14
C LYS A 249 -15.10 -16.49 -19.79
N ASN A 250 -15.63 -15.27 -19.71
CA ASN A 250 -15.65 -14.49 -18.47
C ASN A 250 -16.79 -14.92 -17.54
N GLN A 251 -17.79 -15.64 -18.06
CA GLN A 251 -19.01 -15.98 -17.31
C GLN A 251 -18.75 -16.87 -16.10
N ILE A 252 -17.65 -17.63 -16.10
CA ILE A 252 -17.22 -18.45 -14.95
C ILE A 252 -16.86 -17.62 -13.71
N VAL A 253 -16.58 -16.32 -13.85
CA VAL A 253 -16.25 -15.42 -12.74
C VAL A 253 -17.50 -15.15 -11.87
N GLY A 254 -18.70 -15.16 -12.45
CA GLY A 254 -19.96 -14.89 -11.74
C GLY A 254 -20.06 -13.46 -11.18
N GLU A 255 -20.90 -13.24 -10.17
CA GLU A 255 -21.10 -11.91 -9.60
C GLU A 255 -20.00 -11.48 -8.63
N VAL A 256 -19.48 -10.26 -8.80
CA VAL A 256 -18.38 -9.69 -8.01
C VAL A 256 -18.76 -8.28 -7.53
N PRO A 257 -18.60 -7.94 -6.24
CA PRO A 257 -18.92 -6.61 -5.73
C PRO A 257 -17.86 -5.59 -6.17
N TYR A 258 -18.20 -4.33 -6.37
CA TYR A 258 -17.23 -3.28 -6.70
C TYR A 258 -16.27 -3.01 -5.54
N ALA A 259 -15.02 -2.74 -5.84
CA ALA A 259 -14.03 -2.35 -4.86
C ALA A 259 -14.16 -0.87 -4.48
N CYS A 260 -13.97 -0.56 -3.19
CA CYS A 260 -13.81 0.80 -2.71
C CYS A 260 -12.38 1.08 -2.27
N LEU A 261 -12.04 2.36 -2.32
CA LEU A 261 -10.74 2.88 -1.94
C LEU A 261 -10.69 3.11 -0.42
N TRP A 262 -9.59 2.71 0.18
CA TRP A 262 -9.24 2.84 1.58
C TRP A 262 -7.88 3.49 1.75
N ALA A 263 -7.67 4.14 2.89
CA ALA A 263 -6.36 4.65 3.27
C ALA A 263 -6.12 4.57 4.78
N ALA A 264 -4.88 4.26 5.18
CA ALA A 264 -4.39 4.33 6.56
C ALA A 264 -3.17 5.24 6.62
N ARG A 265 -3.07 6.04 7.69
CA ARG A 265 -1.97 6.97 7.93
C ARG A 265 -1.15 6.50 9.13
N GLY A 266 0.16 6.38 8.95
CA GLY A 266 1.13 6.04 9.99
C GLY A 266 1.98 7.25 10.38
N THR A 267 2.26 7.39 11.67
CA THR A 267 3.25 8.36 12.19
C THR A 267 4.32 7.63 12.99
N LEU A 268 5.58 7.97 12.75
CA LEU A 268 6.69 7.52 13.57
C LEU A 268 6.73 8.33 14.86
N GLU A 269 6.49 7.65 15.98
CA GLU A 269 6.33 8.25 17.30
C GLU A 269 7.33 7.63 18.28
N GLN A 270 8.07 8.50 18.97
CA GLN A 270 8.93 8.11 20.08
C GLN A 270 8.05 7.77 21.30
N GLN A 271 8.39 6.69 21.98
CA GLN A 271 7.73 6.22 23.19
C GLN A 271 8.48 6.70 24.45
N ASP A 272 7.87 6.53 25.62
CA ASP A 272 8.43 6.97 26.91
C ASP A 272 9.74 6.26 27.30
N ASP A 273 10.01 5.10 26.72
CA ASP A 273 11.19 4.25 26.96
C ASP A 273 12.29 4.43 25.89
N ASP A 274 12.27 5.54 25.16
CA ASP A 274 13.18 5.87 24.04
C ASP A 274 13.08 4.92 22.84
N THR A 275 12.11 4.00 22.82
CA THR A 275 11.79 3.19 21.64
C THR A 275 10.99 4.00 20.62
N TYR A 276 10.95 3.52 19.38
CA TYR A 276 10.15 4.10 18.32
C TYR A 276 9.11 3.10 17.83
N GLN A 277 7.95 3.62 17.41
CA GLN A 277 6.96 2.81 16.71
C GLN A 277 6.20 3.63 15.67
N ILE A 278 5.77 2.94 14.62
CA ILE A 278 4.77 3.49 13.70
C ILE A 278 3.39 3.28 14.31
N VAL A 279 2.71 4.37 14.63
CA VAL A 279 1.33 4.37 15.08
C VAL A 279 0.41 4.52 13.87
N TRP A 280 -0.28 3.45 13.54
CA TRP A 280 -1.29 3.44 12.48
C TRP A 280 -2.61 4.00 13.01
N ARG A 281 -3.09 5.08 12.38
CA ARG A 281 -4.46 5.57 12.60
C ARG A 281 -5.44 4.61 11.93
N LYS A 282 -6.67 4.58 12.45
CA LYS A 282 -7.76 3.76 11.91
C LYS A 282 -7.95 4.04 10.41
N ALA A 283 -8.08 2.96 9.63
CA ALA A 283 -8.32 3.05 8.20
C ALA A 283 -9.61 3.82 7.88
N GLU A 284 -9.52 4.70 6.89
CA GLU A 284 -10.63 5.52 6.40
C GLU A 284 -11.03 5.05 5.01
N ARG A 285 -12.34 4.91 4.80
CA ARG A 285 -12.89 4.63 3.47
C ARG A 285 -13.04 5.93 2.70
N LEU A 286 -12.57 5.96 1.46
CA LEU A 286 -12.59 7.14 0.59
C LEU A 286 -13.74 7.10 -0.42
N THR A 287 -14.14 5.92 -0.90
CA THR A 287 -15.21 5.74 -1.91
C THR A 287 -16.23 4.70 -1.45
N SER A 288 -17.46 4.72 -1.97
CA SER A 288 -18.53 3.84 -1.45
C SER A 288 -18.63 2.48 -2.14
N GLY A 289 -17.84 2.22 -3.19
CA GLY A 289 -18.04 1.08 -4.08
C GLY A 289 -19.22 1.29 -5.05
N ARG A 290 -19.65 2.54 -5.26
CA ARG A 290 -20.61 2.90 -6.32
C ARG A 290 -20.02 2.72 -7.72
N ARG A 291 -18.71 2.84 -7.84
CA ARG A 291 -17.91 2.61 -9.03
C ARG A 291 -16.75 1.72 -8.62
N ASP A 292 -16.26 0.90 -9.55
CA ASP A 292 -15.23 -0.10 -9.26
C ASP A 292 -13.83 0.51 -9.37
N VAL A 293 -13.09 0.53 -8.26
CA VAL A 293 -11.71 1.07 -8.23
C VAL A 293 -10.75 0.08 -8.89
N ASN A 294 -9.91 0.57 -9.81
CA ASN A 294 -8.95 -0.27 -10.54
C ASN A 294 -7.48 0.05 -10.26
N ARG A 295 -7.20 1.33 -10.00
CA ARG A 295 -5.82 1.80 -9.84
C ARG A 295 -5.79 2.88 -8.78
N VAL A 296 -4.77 2.80 -7.94
CA VAL A 296 -4.45 3.78 -6.91
C VAL A 296 -2.98 4.13 -6.99
N GLU A 297 -2.68 5.41 -6.79
CA GLU A 297 -1.33 5.92 -6.61
C GLU A 297 -1.34 6.87 -5.42
N ALA A 298 -0.24 6.90 -4.67
CA ALA A 298 -0.04 7.77 -3.54
C ALA A 298 1.31 8.49 -3.71
N ASP A 299 1.34 9.76 -3.34
CA ASP A 299 2.57 10.53 -3.23
C ASP A 299 2.53 11.41 -1.98
N MET A 300 3.69 11.69 -1.42
CA MET A 300 3.82 12.43 -0.17
C MET A 300 5.04 13.33 -0.18
N VAL A 301 4.85 14.57 0.27
CA VAL A 301 5.93 15.55 0.40
C VAL A 301 6.00 16.03 1.85
N GLU A 302 7.19 15.92 2.43
CA GLU A 302 7.46 16.34 3.81
C GLU A 302 7.08 17.81 4.02
N GLY A 303 6.37 18.08 5.11
CA GLY A 303 5.93 19.43 5.43
C GLY A 303 4.83 19.98 4.51
N VAL A 304 4.29 19.22 3.54
CA VAL A 304 3.19 19.64 2.66
C VAL A 304 1.93 18.79 2.88
N GLY A 305 2.07 17.46 2.83
CA GLY A 305 0.98 16.49 2.98
C GLY A 305 1.06 15.34 1.99
N ALA A 306 0.00 14.53 1.94
CA ALA A 306 -0.14 13.40 1.02
C ALA A 306 -1.24 13.65 -0.03
N VAL A 307 -1.07 13.06 -1.20
CA VAL A 307 -2.06 13.04 -2.28
C VAL A 307 -2.29 11.58 -2.68
N ILE A 308 -3.56 11.22 -2.87
CA ILE A 308 -3.97 9.94 -3.45
C ILE A 308 -4.69 10.23 -4.75
N THR A 309 -4.29 9.55 -5.83
CA THR A 309 -5.01 9.57 -7.10
C THR A 309 -5.54 8.18 -7.41
N TRP A 310 -6.74 8.09 -7.95
CA TRP A 310 -7.34 6.79 -8.28
C TRP A 310 -8.18 6.86 -9.56
N GLN A 311 -8.41 5.68 -10.14
CA GLN A 311 -9.26 5.47 -11.30
C GLN A 311 -10.42 4.54 -10.93
N GLU A 312 -11.63 4.91 -11.35
CA GLU A 312 -12.84 4.09 -11.17
C GLU A 312 -13.53 3.81 -12.51
N ASP A 313 -14.21 2.67 -12.58
CA ASP A 313 -15.10 2.31 -13.67
C ASP A 313 -16.58 2.37 -13.20
N PRO A 314 -17.43 3.20 -13.83
CA PRO A 314 -18.85 3.27 -13.49
C PRO A 314 -19.65 1.98 -13.74
N GLU A 315 -19.22 1.13 -14.67
CA GLU A 315 -19.93 -0.11 -15.05
C GLU A 315 -19.27 -1.38 -14.49
N GLY A 316 -18.23 -1.22 -13.68
CA GLY A 316 -17.41 -2.32 -13.20
C GLY A 316 -16.32 -2.68 -14.20
N LEU A 317 -15.25 -3.30 -13.69
CA LEU A 317 -14.15 -3.71 -14.55
C LEU A 317 -14.61 -4.82 -15.49
N ARG A 318 -14.38 -4.70 -16.81
CA ARG A 318 -14.71 -5.76 -17.77
C ARG A 318 -13.46 -6.32 -18.43
N PRO A 319 -13.23 -7.66 -18.42
CA PRO A 319 -12.14 -8.27 -19.14
C PRO A 319 -12.33 -8.12 -20.66
N GLY A 320 -11.32 -7.61 -21.35
CA GLY A 320 -11.21 -7.83 -22.81
C GLY A 320 -11.53 -6.67 -23.76
N ARG A 321 -11.66 -5.41 -23.30
CA ARG A 321 -11.72 -4.27 -24.25
C ARG A 321 -10.76 -3.11 -24.02
N CYS A 322 -10.21 -2.92 -22.81
CA CYS A 322 -9.52 -1.67 -22.44
C CYS A 322 -10.30 -0.39 -22.85
N HIS A 323 -11.62 -0.51 -23.03
CA HIS A 323 -12.53 0.54 -23.47
C HIS A 323 -13.60 0.70 -22.38
N GLY A 324 -13.18 1.17 -21.21
CA GLY A 324 -14.08 1.74 -20.21
C GLY A 324 -13.91 3.26 -20.21
N PRO A 325 -14.98 4.06 -20.06
CA PRO A 325 -14.86 5.46 -19.71
C PRO A 325 -14.25 5.55 -18.30
N ALA A 326 -12.93 5.62 -18.25
CA ALA A 326 -12.18 5.74 -17.01
C ALA A 326 -12.32 7.17 -16.45
N ASP A 327 -12.89 7.30 -15.26
CA ASP A 327 -12.86 8.56 -14.52
C ASP A 327 -11.66 8.54 -13.56
N ALA A 328 -10.84 9.60 -13.61
CA ALA A 328 -9.70 9.79 -12.72
C ALA A 328 -10.00 10.88 -11.68
N ALA A 329 -9.63 10.65 -10.43
CA ALA A 329 -9.81 11.60 -9.33
C ALA A 329 -8.54 11.72 -8.47
N ALA A 330 -8.37 12.87 -7.82
CA ALA A 330 -7.22 13.19 -6.98
C ALA A 330 -7.67 13.83 -5.66
N LYS A 331 -7.26 13.29 -4.51
CA LYS A 331 -7.60 13.79 -3.18
C LYS A 331 -6.34 14.06 -2.37
N ARG A 332 -6.18 15.31 -1.93
CA ARG A 332 -5.18 15.69 -0.92
C ARG A 332 -5.70 15.27 0.46
N LEU A 333 -4.82 14.82 1.35
CA LEU A 333 -5.16 14.54 2.76
C LEU A 333 -4.45 15.54 3.68
N PRO A 334 -5.13 16.06 4.73
CA PRO A 334 -4.55 17.02 5.65
C PRO A 334 -3.43 16.37 6.48
N ARG A 335 -2.56 17.21 7.04
CA ARG A 335 -1.51 16.77 7.97
C ARG A 335 -2.20 16.27 9.25
N GLY A 336 -2.00 14.99 9.57
CA GLY A 336 -2.42 14.39 10.84
C GLY A 336 -1.39 14.56 11.93
#